data_AF-A0A3Q9R061-F1
#
_entry.id   AF-A0A3Q9R061-F1
#
_cell.length_a   1.000
_cell.length_b   1.000
_cell.length_c   1.000
_cell.angle_alpha   90.00
_cell.angle_beta   90.00
_cell.angle_gamma   90.00
#
_symmetry.space_group_name_H-M   'P 1'
#
loop_
_entity.id
_entity.type
_entity.pdbx_description
1 polymer ?
#
loop_
_entity_poly.entity_id
_entity_poly.type
_entity_poly.pdbx_seq_one_letter_code
_entity_poly.pdbx_strand_id
1 'polypeptide(L)'
;MKYGKTMMALAIGMSLILGGCGKMNISDNNTETESKTPNNKEESNVRLENYVRVQDYTGEGYKLENGEKTDKIAKTHRKEIDQAVKDFFLKNYKTKVIVHNAVGNVDGATVFVESVGEPHFHAYAIIPIDTKNKKIMSENVWSQEGQIEDAIATGIYAMIFDEEFKKLDQYVGSFVKEHPVVGRRIEAVNNTDTGGFSTPYYYTTSKGELCDFLFDKYMENPKRSNEEWKTLFDKKSLDPKDQIITIEFFMAEKDAEPDPAVLNQLVADIEKGDGIPPGAYSVLLNDNTLDKTTGINSKDSTLERAYPNFIIKK
;
A
#
# COMPACT_ATOMS: atom_id res chain seq x y z
N MET A 1 11.40 35.06 15.00
CA MET A 1 11.30 35.63 13.65
C MET A 1 10.01 35.13 13.01
N LYS A 2 9.07 36.04 12.70
CA LYS A 2 7.78 35.73 12.08
C LYS A 2 8.02 35.43 10.59
N TYR A 3 7.77 34.20 10.15
CA TYR A 3 7.73 33.88 8.73
C TYR A 3 6.33 34.20 8.19
N GLY A 4 6.28 35.15 7.25
CA GLY A 4 5.07 35.52 6.51
C GLY A 4 4.68 34.41 5.55
N LYS A 5 3.45 33.91 5.68
CA LYS A 5 2.82 32.97 4.75
C LYS A 5 2.30 33.74 3.54
N THR A 6 2.87 33.50 2.37
CA THR A 6 2.19 33.76 1.10
C THR A 6 1.56 32.43 0.67
N MET A 7 0.31 32.22 1.08
CA MET A 7 -0.51 31.09 0.64
C MET A 7 -0.94 31.31 -0.80
N MET A 8 -0.37 30.56 -1.74
CA MET A 8 -0.96 30.35 -3.05
C MET A 8 -1.62 28.97 -3.03
N ALA A 9 -2.87 28.95 -2.58
CA ALA A 9 -3.70 27.75 -2.56
C ALA A 9 -4.12 27.40 -3.99
N LEU A 10 -3.44 26.43 -4.60
CA LEU A 10 -3.95 25.67 -5.74
C LEU A 10 -4.57 24.40 -5.18
N ALA A 11 -5.81 24.53 -4.71
CA ALA A 11 -6.66 23.40 -4.37
C ALA A 11 -7.13 22.74 -5.68
N ILE A 12 -6.31 21.84 -6.22
CA ILE A 12 -6.76 20.84 -7.19
C ILE A 12 -6.94 19.55 -6.40
N GLY A 13 -8.05 19.48 -5.67
CA GLY A 13 -8.55 18.24 -5.10
C GLY A 13 -9.10 17.40 -6.25
N MET A 14 -8.25 16.53 -6.80
CA MET A 14 -8.66 15.53 -7.78
C MET A 14 -8.20 14.19 -7.26
N SER A 15 -9.16 13.44 -6.70
CA SER A 15 -8.96 12.09 -6.18
C SER A 15 -8.50 11.20 -7.33
N LEU A 16 -7.19 11.04 -7.48
CA LEU A 16 -6.62 9.94 -8.24
C LEU A 16 -7.03 8.68 -7.49
N ILE A 17 -8.02 7.97 -8.02
CA ILE A 17 -8.41 6.65 -7.54
C ILE A 17 -7.27 5.71 -7.96
N LEU A 18 -6.17 5.80 -7.23
CA LEU A 18 -5.13 4.78 -7.20
C LEU A 18 -5.81 3.57 -6.58
N GLY A 19 -5.96 2.50 -7.36
CA GLY A 19 -6.55 1.24 -6.90
C GLY A 19 -5.70 0.61 -5.80
N GLY A 20 -5.90 1.05 -4.56
CA GLY A 20 -5.12 0.59 -3.41
C GLY A 20 -5.78 0.90 -2.07
N CYS A 21 -6.70 1.86 -2.01
CA CYS A 21 -7.54 2.07 -0.84
C CYS A 21 -8.92 1.45 -1.10
N GLY A 22 -9.30 0.49 -0.26
CA GLY A 22 -10.68 0.00 -0.21
C GLY A 22 -11.66 1.16 -0.17
N LYS A 23 -12.55 1.25 -1.16
CA LYS A 23 -13.69 2.18 -1.14
C LYS A 23 -14.56 1.85 0.06
N MET A 24 -14.33 2.57 1.14
CA MET A 24 -15.19 2.65 2.31
C MET A 24 -16.29 3.64 1.96
N ASN A 25 -17.34 3.18 1.28
CA ASN A 25 -18.51 4.02 1.01
C ASN A 25 -19.30 4.22 2.32
N ILE A 26 -19.21 5.42 2.88
CA ILE A 26 -20.21 5.97 3.80
C ILE A 26 -21.14 6.86 2.98
N SER A 27 -22.34 6.37 2.67
CA SER A 27 -23.55 7.19 2.58
C SER A 27 -24.78 6.29 2.37
N ASP A 28 -25.65 6.28 3.37
CA ASP A 28 -27.03 5.80 3.29
C ASP A 28 -27.84 6.58 2.24
N ASN A 29 -28.54 5.89 1.35
CA ASN A 29 -30.02 5.86 1.32
C ASN A 29 -30.56 5.14 0.09
N ASN A 30 -31.61 4.35 0.34
CA ASN A 30 -32.42 3.58 -0.60
C ASN A 30 -32.85 4.35 -1.85
N THR A 31 -32.75 3.72 -3.02
CA THR A 31 -33.86 3.66 -3.98
C THR A 31 -33.63 2.52 -4.98
N GLU A 32 -34.53 1.54 -4.95
CA GLU A 32 -34.63 0.47 -5.95
C GLU A 32 -34.95 1.08 -7.32
N THR A 33 -34.25 0.63 -8.36
CA THR A 33 -34.83 0.62 -9.71
C THR A 33 -34.20 -0.48 -10.54
N GLU A 34 -34.99 -1.52 -10.80
CA GLU A 34 -34.68 -2.62 -11.69
C GLU A 34 -34.29 -2.09 -13.09
N SER A 35 -33.13 -2.51 -13.60
CA SER A 35 -32.83 -2.41 -15.02
C SER A 35 -32.22 -3.73 -15.51
N LYS A 36 -32.91 -4.31 -16.50
CA LYS A 36 -32.69 -5.64 -17.07
C LYS A 36 -31.36 -5.67 -17.82
N THR A 37 -30.45 -6.56 -17.42
CA THR A 37 -29.19 -6.83 -18.13
C THR A 37 -29.41 -7.84 -19.27
N PRO A 38 -29.04 -7.53 -20.53
CA PRO A 38 -28.83 -8.55 -21.54
C PRO A 38 -27.47 -9.23 -21.33
N ASN A 39 -27.47 -10.55 -21.48
CA ASN A 39 -26.36 -11.50 -21.44
C ASN A 39 -25.05 -11.00 -22.12
N ASN A 40 -23.98 -10.73 -21.34
CA ASN A 40 -22.64 -10.43 -21.85
C ASN A 40 -21.69 -11.61 -21.64
N LYS A 41 -21.61 -12.53 -22.62
CA LYS A 41 -20.56 -13.56 -22.70
C LYS A 41 -19.27 -13.07 -23.39
N GLU A 42 -19.29 -11.87 -23.99
CA GLU A 42 -18.12 -11.29 -24.66
C GLU A 42 -17.24 -10.46 -23.70
N GLU A 43 -17.82 -9.77 -22.70
CA GLU A 43 -17.04 -9.05 -21.67
C GLU A 43 -16.27 -9.99 -20.73
N SER A 44 -16.78 -11.21 -20.48
CA SER A 44 -16.12 -12.19 -19.60
C SER A 44 -14.83 -12.75 -20.20
N ASN A 45 -14.77 -12.92 -21.53
CA ASN A 45 -13.56 -13.41 -22.20
C ASN A 45 -12.45 -12.35 -22.27
N VAL A 46 -12.80 -11.07 -22.43
CA VAL A 46 -11.82 -9.95 -22.39
C VAL A 46 -11.27 -9.75 -20.98
N ARG A 47 -12.08 -10.00 -19.93
CA ARG A 47 -11.61 -9.98 -18.53
C ARG A 47 -10.50 -11.00 -18.28
N LEU A 48 -10.65 -12.25 -18.72
CA LEU A 48 -9.69 -13.33 -18.47
C LEU A 48 -8.29 -13.11 -19.09
N GLU A 49 -8.19 -12.38 -20.21
CA GLU A 49 -6.90 -12.14 -20.88
C GLU A 49 -5.98 -11.16 -20.12
N ASN A 50 -6.52 -10.33 -19.22
CA ASN A 50 -5.75 -9.34 -18.47
C ASN A 50 -5.23 -9.84 -17.12
N TYR A 51 -5.58 -11.06 -16.71
CA TYR A 51 -5.13 -11.64 -15.45
C TYR A 51 -3.84 -12.44 -15.63
N VAL A 52 -2.93 -12.27 -14.67
CA VAL A 52 -1.68 -13.01 -14.59
C VAL A 52 -1.58 -13.71 -13.24
N ARG A 53 -0.78 -14.77 -13.17
CA ARG A 53 -0.54 -15.45 -11.89
C ARG A 53 0.26 -14.54 -10.95
N VAL A 54 -0.11 -14.54 -9.68
CA VAL A 54 0.58 -13.75 -8.64
C VAL A 54 2.09 -14.06 -8.58
N GLN A 55 2.49 -15.32 -8.80
CA GLN A 55 3.91 -15.73 -8.78
C GLN A 55 4.71 -15.24 -10.00
N ASP A 56 4.02 -14.89 -11.08
CA ASP A 56 4.62 -14.44 -12.34
C ASP A 56 4.59 -12.90 -12.46
N TYR A 57 3.76 -12.22 -11.66
CA TYR A 57 3.63 -10.77 -11.71
C TYR A 57 4.75 -10.05 -10.96
N THR A 58 5.50 -9.21 -11.67
CA THR A 58 6.61 -8.41 -11.11
C THR A 58 6.27 -6.91 -11.00
N GLY A 59 5.04 -6.51 -11.33
CA GLY A 59 4.67 -5.12 -11.59
C GLY A 59 4.77 -4.71 -13.07
N GLU A 60 5.29 -5.58 -13.95
CA GLU A 60 5.33 -5.32 -15.38
C GLU A 60 3.93 -5.20 -15.99
N GLY A 61 3.68 -4.09 -16.67
CA GLY A 61 2.39 -3.80 -17.29
C GLY A 61 1.44 -3.01 -16.40
N TYR A 62 1.84 -2.70 -15.16
CA TYR A 62 1.12 -1.76 -14.29
C TYR A 62 0.97 -0.41 -14.99
N LYS A 63 -0.24 0.16 -14.92
CA LYS A 63 -0.60 1.42 -15.57
C LYS A 63 -1.47 2.25 -14.65
N LEU A 64 -1.32 3.56 -14.75
CA LEU A 64 -2.25 4.52 -14.18
C LEU A 64 -3.09 5.14 -15.30
N GLU A 65 -4.28 5.58 -14.94
CA GLU A 65 -5.24 6.14 -15.89
C GLU A 65 -4.63 7.29 -16.71
N ASN A 66 -4.85 7.23 -18.02
CA ASN A 66 -4.41 8.23 -19.00
C ASN A 66 -2.91 8.56 -18.97
N GLY A 67 -2.07 7.63 -18.49
CA GLY A 67 -0.63 7.82 -18.32
C GLY A 67 0.23 7.57 -19.56
N GLU A 68 -0.30 7.11 -20.69
CA GLU A 68 0.52 6.58 -21.79
C GLU A 68 1.53 7.58 -22.38
N LYS A 69 1.13 8.86 -22.45
CA LYS A 69 2.00 9.93 -22.97
C LYS A 69 3.09 10.29 -21.97
N THR A 70 2.72 10.45 -20.71
CA THR A 70 3.63 10.80 -19.61
C THR A 70 4.57 9.65 -19.27
N ASP A 71 4.13 8.40 -19.42
CA ASP A 71 4.93 7.18 -19.22
C ASP A 71 6.14 7.12 -20.18
N LYS A 72 5.93 7.45 -21.45
CA LYS A 72 7.02 7.55 -22.45
C LYS A 72 8.02 8.64 -22.08
N ILE A 73 7.54 9.78 -21.57
CA ILE A 73 8.40 10.88 -21.11
C ILE A 73 9.17 10.43 -19.86
N ALA A 74 8.50 9.82 -18.89
CA ALA A 74 9.10 9.34 -17.65
C ALA A 74 10.23 8.33 -17.91
N LYS A 75 10.01 7.38 -18.83
CA LYS A 75 11.04 6.43 -19.27
C LYS A 75 12.27 7.12 -19.86
N THR A 76 12.07 8.17 -20.66
CA THR A 76 13.17 8.94 -21.27
C THR A 76 13.96 9.74 -20.23
N HIS A 77 13.28 10.22 -19.18
CA HIS A 77 13.85 11.07 -18.14
C HIS A 77 14.11 10.33 -16.81
N ARG A 78 14.21 9.00 -16.83
CA ARG A 78 14.26 8.17 -15.60
C ARG A 78 15.32 8.62 -14.60
N LYS A 79 16.53 8.95 -15.04
CA LYS A 79 17.62 9.42 -14.15
C LYS A 79 17.31 10.75 -13.46
N GLU A 80 16.66 11.66 -14.18
CA GLU A 80 16.26 12.97 -13.65
C GLU A 80 15.14 12.81 -12.61
N ILE A 81 14.16 11.96 -12.91
CA ILE A 81 13.07 11.60 -12.01
C ILE A 81 13.62 10.94 -10.73
N ASP A 82 14.50 9.95 -10.87
CA ASP A 82 15.08 9.25 -9.73
C ASP A 82 15.79 10.21 -8.77
N GLN A 83 16.53 11.18 -9.32
CA GLN A 83 17.24 12.17 -8.52
C GLN A 83 16.28 13.14 -7.83
N ALA A 84 15.31 13.70 -8.57
CA ALA A 84 14.33 14.64 -8.03
C ALA A 84 13.51 14.03 -6.88
N VAL A 85 13.10 12.77 -7.02
CA VAL A 85 12.34 12.06 -5.97
C VAL A 85 13.22 11.76 -4.76
N LYS A 86 14.47 11.31 -4.95
CA LYS A 86 15.40 11.11 -3.82
C LYS A 86 15.65 12.40 -3.05
N ASP A 87 15.83 13.51 -3.76
CA ASP A 87 16.03 14.82 -3.15
C ASP A 87 14.78 15.30 -2.40
N PHE A 88 13.59 15.05 -2.97
CA PHE A 88 12.31 15.32 -2.30
C PHE A 88 12.18 14.58 -0.97
N PHE A 89 12.42 13.26 -0.93
CA PHE A 89 12.36 12.48 0.31
C PHE A 89 13.41 12.92 1.32
N LEU A 90 14.63 13.18 0.88
CA LEU A 90 15.71 13.62 1.78
C LEU A 90 15.42 15.00 2.38
N LYS A 91 14.95 15.95 1.56
CA LYS A 91 14.68 17.33 1.99
C LYS A 91 13.47 17.44 2.90
N ASN A 92 12.36 16.79 2.53
CA ASN A 92 11.07 16.97 3.22
C ASN A 92 10.88 15.98 4.37
N TYR A 93 11.42 14.76 4.24
CA TYR A 93 11.19 13.66 5.19
C TYR A 93 12.47 13.13 5.83
N LYS A 94 13.62 13.76 5.58
CA LYS A 94 14.92 13.42 6.18
C LYS A 94 15.32 11.95 5.99
N THR A 95 14.79 11.31 4.95
CA THR A 95 14.97 9.87 4.67
C THR A 95 15.56 9.65 3.28
N LYS A 96 16.33 8.58 3.14
CA LYS A 96 16.87 8.12 1.85
C LYS A 96 15.96 7.03 1.31
N VAL A 97 15.78 7.01 0.00
CA VAL A 97 14.91 6.03 -0.67
C VAL A 97 15.57 5.41 -1.91
N ILE A 98 15.13 4.20 -2.24
CA ILE A 98 15.38 3.50 -3.50
C ILE A 98 14.17 3.73 -4.39
N VAL A 99 14.40 4.11 -5.66
CA VAL A 99 13.33 4.26 -6.64
C VAL A 99 13.21 2.98 -7.45
N HIS A 100 12.05 2.32 -7.35
CA HIS A 100 11.80 1.04 -8.01
C HIS A 100 11.14 1.24 -9.37
N ASN A 101 10.05 2.01 -9.40
CA ASN A 101 9.25 2.19 -10.60
C ASN A 101 8.82 3.65 -10.82
N ALA A 102 8.58 4.03 -12.07
CA ALA A 102 8.03 5.32 -12.44
C ALA A 102 7.00 5.10 -13.55
N VAL A 103 5.74 5.39 -13.24
CA VAL A 103 4.58 5.08 -14.08
C VAL A 103 3.89 6.38 -14.44
N GLY A 104 3.70 6.64 -15.73
CA GLY A 104 2.95 7.82 -16.17
C GLY A 104 1.53 7.83 -15.61
N ASN A 105 1.04 9.01 -15.23
CA ASN A 105 -0.35 9.28 -14.86
C ASN A 105 -0.85 10.52 -15.64
N VAL A 106 -2.08 10.97 -15.38
CA VAL A 106 -2.73 12.09 -16.09
C VAL A 106 -1.83 13.33 -16.20
N ASP A 107 -1.17 13.72 -15.10
CA ASP A 107 -0.50 15.01 -14.95
C ASP A 107 1.03 14.91 -14.80
N GLY A 108 1.57 13.70 -14.81
CA GLY A 108 2.97 13.47 -14.50
C GLY A 108 3.35 11.99 -14.46
N ALA A 109 4.23 11.64 -13.53
CA ALA A 109 4.54 10.26 -13.21
C ALA A 109 4.43 10.01 -11.71
N THR A 110 3.86 8.87 -11.34
CA THR A 110 3.91 8.33 -9.99
C THR A 110 5.17 7.48 -9.86
N VAL A 111 5.96 7.74 -8.83
CA VAL A 111 7.27 7.14 -8.61
C VAL A 111 7.24 6.36 -7.30
N PHE A 112 7.37 5.04 -7.42
CA PHE A 112 7.30 4.09 -6.31
C PHE A 112 8.67 3.93 -5.67
N VAL A 113 8.71 4.01 -4.35
CA VAL A 113 9.94 4.03 -3.59
C VAL A 113 9.89 3.11 -2.36
N GLU A 114 11.06 2.70 -1.92
CA GLU A 114 11.29 1.98 -0.66
C GLU A 114 12.32 2.75 0.17
N SER A 115 12.12 2.86 1.48
CA SER A 115 13.10 3.51 2.34
C SER A 115 14.41 2.71 2.46
N VAL A 116 15.50 3.43 2.68
CA VAL A 116 16.82 2.82 2.94
C VAL A 116 17.00 2.66 4.45
N GLY A 117 16.93 1.42 4.93
CA GLY A 117 17.10 1.10 6.35
C GLY A 117 15.83 1.39 7.15
N GLU A 118 15.99 1.74 8.43
CA GLU A 118 14.89 2.00 9.35
C GLU A 118 14.53 3.50 9.44
N PRO A 119 13.23 3.85 9.56
CA PRO A 119 12.07 2.96 9.46
C PRO A 119 11.90 2.41 8.04
N HIS A 120 11.59 1.11 7.92
CA HIS A 120 11.35 0.45 6.64
C HIS A 120 9.92 0.69 6.16
N PHE A 121 9.76 1.17 4.93
CA PHE A 121 8.44 1.42 4.35
C PHE A 121 8.50 1.55 2.82
N HIS A 122 7.34 1.36 2.19
CA HIS A 122 7.06 1.70 0.80
C HIS A 122 6.21 2.96 0.72
N ALA A 123 6.43 3.77 -0.31
CA ALA A 123 5.67 4.99 -0.55
C ALA A 123 5.72 5.38 -2.03
N TYR A 124 5.06 6.48 -2.40
CA TYR A 124 5.23 7.07 -3.72
C TYR A 124 5.29 8.60 -3.68
N ALA A 125 5.86 9.18 -4.72
CA ALA A 125 5.79 10.61 -4.99
C ALA A 125 5.31 10.85 -6.43
N ILE A 126 4.76 12.01 -6.68
CA ILE A 126 4.27 12.44 -7.98
C ILE A 126 5.18 13.54 -8.50
N ILE A 127 5.69 13.35 -9.72
CA ILE A 127 6.48 14.34 -10.43
C ILE A 127 5.69 14.88 -11.62
N PRO A 128 5.32 16.18 -11.65
CA PRO A 128 4.58 16.75 -12.76
C PRO A 128 5.41 16.75 -14.05
N ILE A 129 4.72 16.57 -15.18
CA ILE A 129 5.34 16.56 -16.51
C ILE A 129 4.64 17.58 -17.40
N ASP A 130 5.39 18.54 -17.91
CA ASP A 130 4.92 19.41 -19.00
C ASP A 130 4.88 18.58 -20.29
N THR A 131 3.70 18.05 -20.62
CA THR A 131 3.55 17.18 -21.78
C THR A 131 3.62 17.92 -23.12
N LYS A 132 3.54 19.27 -23.13
CA LYS A 132 3.70 20.08 -24.34
C LYS A 132 5.17 20.23 -24.69
N ASN A 133 6.00 20.53 -23.70
CA ASN A 133 7.44 20.71 -23.88
C ASN A 133 8.26 19.43 -23.60
N LYS A 134 7.59 18.35 -23.15
CA LYS A 134 8.20 17.07 -22.73
C LYS A 134 9.27 17.27 -21.65
N LYS A 135 8.97 18.08 -20.64
CA LYS A 135 9.91 18.41 -19.56
C LYS A 135 9.40 17.90 -18.22
N ILE A 136 10.31 17.38 -17.42
CA ILE A 136 10.06 17.05 -16.03
C ILE A 136 10.10 18.33 -15.21
N MET A 137 9.15 18.49 -14.28
CA MET A 137 9.11 19.62 -13.34
C MET A 137 9.74 19.20 -12.01
N SER A 138 11.05 18.97 -12.01
CA SER A 138 11.81 18.36 -10.91
C SER A 138 11.73 19.09 -9.57
N GLU A 139 11.46 20.41 -9.59
CA GLU A 139 11.28 21.22 -8.37
C GLU A 139 9.86 21.12 -7.77
N ASN A 140 8.93 20.50 -8.50
CA ASN A 140 7.51 20.42 -8.14
C ASN A 140 7.09 19.00 -7.75
N VAL A 141 8.02 18.17 -7.28
CA VAL A 141 7.68 16.85 -6.73
C VAL A 141 6.80 17.03 -5.49
N TRP A 142 5.73 16.26 -5.41
CA TRP A 142 4.76 16.29 -4.30
C TRP A 142 4.25 14.88 -3.98
N SER A 143 3.54 14.73 -2.86
CA SER A 143 2.87 13.49 -2.45
C SER A 143 1.44 13.81 -2.01
N GLN A 144 0.56 12.81 -2.07
CA GLN A 144 -0.77 12.95 -1.47
C GLN A 144 -0.62 13.16 0.04
N GLU A 145 -1.41 14.08 0.60
CA GLU A 145 -1.37 14.39 2.03
C GLU A 145 -1.64 13.13 2.86
N GLY A 146 -0.76 12.85 3.82
CA GLY A 146 -0.86 11.72 4.73
C GLY A 146 -0.23 10.43 4.23
N GLN A 147 0.04 10.29 2.92
CA GLN A 147 0.52 9.01 2.36
C GLN A 147 1.93 8.65 2.83
N ILE A 148 2.86 9.61 2.82
CA ILE A 148 4.24 9.38 3.27
C ILE A 148 4.31 9.37 4.79
N GLU A 149 3.50 10.19 5.43
CA GLU A 149 3.38 10.30 6.89
C GLU A 149 2.93 8.95 7.49
N ASP A 150 1.90 8.33 6.92
CA ASP A 150 1.44 6.98 7.25
C ASP A 150 2.52 5.92 6.98
N ALA A 151 3.18 5.98 5.82
CA ALA A 151 4.26 5.05 5.50
C ALA A 151 5.41 5.09 6.51
N ILE A 152 5.80 6.28 6.95
CA ILE A 152 6.83 6.44 7.99
C ILE A 152 6.30 5.94 9.34
N ALA A 153 5.07 6.28 9.71
CA ALA A 153 4.46 5.88 10.98
C ALA A 153 4.37 4.36 11.13
N THR A 154 3.90 3.66 10.10
CA THR A 154 3.84 2.19 10.06
C THR A 154 5.22 1.53 10.13
N GLY A 155 6.23 2.09 9.46
CA GLY A 155 7.61 1.63 9.59
C GLY A 155 8.16 1.77 11.01
N ILE A 156 7.84 2.87 11.70
CA ILE A 156 8.20 3.07 13.11
C ILE A 156 7.40 2.13 14.02
N TYR A 157 6.13 1.92 13.72
CA TYR A 157 5.29 0.95 14.43
C TYR A 157 5.92 -0.45 14.39
N ALA A 158 6.39 -0.88 13.21
CA ALA A 158 7.11 -2.15 13.06
C ALA A 158 8.40 -2.22 13.88
N MET A 159 9.12 -1.11 14.06
CA MET A 159 10.28 -1.06 14.96
C MET A 159 9.87 -1.24 16.43
N ILE A 160 8.86 -0.50 16.89
CA ILE A 160 8.36 -0.55 18.29
C ILE A 160 7.91 -1.97 18.67
N PHE A 161 7.31 -2.68 17.72
CA PHE A 161 6.75 -4.02 17.88
C PHE A 161 7.56 -5.10 17.13
N ASP A 162 8.87 -4.93 16.98
CA ASP A 162 9.71 -5.81 16.17
C ASP A 162 9.70 -7.28 16.63
N GLU A 163 9.60 -7.53 17.93
CA GLU A 163 9.49 -8.88 18.51
C GLU A 163 8.15 -9.54 18.14
N GLU A 164 7.08 -8.75 18.16
CA GLU A 164 5.75 -9.18 17.77
C GLU A 164 5.67 -9.43 16.26
N PHE A 165 6.26 -8.56 15.42
CA PHE A 165 6.34 -8.78 13.97
C PHE A 165 7.18 -10.00 13.61
N LYS A 166 8.30 -10.27 14.31
CA LYS A 166 9.06 -11.52 14.13
C LYS A 166 8.21 -12.77 14.36
N LYS A 167 7.25 -12.73 15.30
CA LYS A 167 6.31 -13.84 15.53
C LYS A 167 5.27 -13.94 14.41
N LEU A 168 4.77 -12.80 13.92
CA LEU A 168 3.89 -12.78 12.76
C LEU A 168 4.60 -13.37 11.53
N ASP A 169 5.86 -13.00 11.29
CA ASP A 169 6.70 -13.54 10.21
C ASP A 169 6.88 -15.06 10.31
N GLN A 170 7.16 -15.55 11.53
CA GLN A 170 7.27 -16.99 11.80
C GLN A 170 5.96 -17.73 11.51
N TYR A 171 4.83 -17.14 11.93
CA TYR A 171 3.51 -17.68 11.68
C TYR A 171 3.21 -17.74 10.18
N VAL A 172 3.28 -16.61 9.45
CA VAL A 172 2.98 -16.60 8.01
C VAL A 172 3.92 -17.52 7.23
N GLY A 173 5.21 -17.56 7.60
CA GLY A 173 6.20 -18.46 7.00
C GLY A 173 5.94 -19.96 7.26
N SER A 174 5.21 -20.30 8.33
CA SER A 174 4.75 -21.67 8.60
C SER A 174 3.45 -21.95 7.86
N PHE A 175 2.52 -21.00 7.88
CA PHE A 175 1.22 -21.10 7.21
C PHE A 175 1.36 -21.38 5.71
N VAL A 176 2.26 -20.68 5.00
CA VAL A 176 2.52 -20.91 3.56
C VAL A 176 3.19 -22.24 3.24
N LYS A 177 3.75 -22.95 4.24
CA LYS A 177 4.31 -24.30 4.06
C LYS A 177 3.26 -25.38 4.27
N GLU A 178 2.28 -25.10 5.13
CA GLU A 178 1.23 -26.04 5.52
C GLU A 178 0.01 -25.96 4.60
N HIS A 179 -0.21 -24.81 3.97
CA HIS A 179 -1.33 -24.54 3.08
C HIS A 179 -0.85 -24.17 1.67
N PRO A 180 -1.63 -24.49 0.62
CA PRO A 180 -1.28 -24.17 -0.77
C PRO A 180 -1.56 -22.70 -1.08
N VAL A 181 -0.90 -21.79 -0.37
CA VAL A 181 -1.02 -20.34 -0.51
C VAL A 181 0.34 -19.68 -0.69
N VAL A 182 0.33 -18.52 -1.35
CA VAL A 182 1.52 -17.71 -1.61
C VAL A 182 1.23 -16.23 -1.33
N GLY A 183 2.30 -15.46 -1.17
CA GLY A 183 2.25 -14.01 -1.16
C GLY A 183 2.54 -13.41 -2.53
N ARG A 184 2.52 -12.08 -2.60
CA ARG A 184 2.96 -11.32 -3.77
C ARG A 184 4.46 -11.49 -3.96
N ARG A 185 4.95 -11.37 -5.20
CA ARG A 185 6.39 -11.20 -5.44
C ARG A 185 6.90 -9.92 -4.80
N ILE A 186 8.10 -9.96 -4.22
CA ILE A 186 8.72 -8.74 -3.67
C ILE A 186 8.93 -7.68 -4.75
N GLU A 187 9.21 -8.08 -5.99
CA GLU A 187 9.32 -7.13 -7.10
C GLU A 187 7.98 -6.45 -7.40
N ALA A 188 6.86 -7.16 -7.30
CA ALA A 188 5.53 -6.56 -7.47
C ALA A 188 5.21 -5.58 -6.33
N VAL A 189 5.51 -5.94 -5.08
CA VAL A 189 5.39 -5.03 -3.93
C VAL A 189 6.20 -3.76 -4.20
N ASN A 190 7.49 -3.89 -4.48
CA ASN A 190 8.37 -2.76 -4.73
C ASN A 190 7.94 -1.86 -5.91
N ASN A 191 7.35 -2.44 -6.95
CA ASN A 191 7.00 -1.71 -8.18
C ASN A 191 5.59 -1.11 -8.18
N THR A 192 4.71 -1.53 -7.27
CA THR A 192 3.27 -1.18 -7.33
C THR A 192 2.65 -0.83 -5.99
N ASP A 193 3.27 -1.16 -4.86
CA ASP A 193 2.69 -0.92 -3.55
C ASP A 193 2.75 0.56 -3.17
N THR A 194 1.66 1.05 -2.57
CA THR A 194 1.40 2.48 -2.42
C THR A 194 1.56 3.00 -1.00
N GLY A 195 1.95 2.17 -0.02
CA GLY A 195 2.20 2.68 1.32
C GLY A 195 2.48 1.63 2.37
N GLY A 196 3.26 2.04 3.36
CA GLY A 196 3.33 1.36 4.64
C GLY A 196 4.56 0.48 4.84
N PHE A 197 4.65 -0.13 6.02
CA PHE A 197 5.47 -1.30 6.23
C PHE A 197 4.80 -2.49 5.53
N SER A 198 5.43 -2.96 4.44
CA SER A 198 4.88 -3.95 3.53
C SER A 198 5.83 -5.12 3.27
N THR A 199 5.25 -6.31 3.19
CA THR A 199 5.92 -7.57 2.88
C THR A 199 5.15 -8.31 1.78
N PRO A 200 5.69 -9.41 1.22
CA PRO A 200 4.94 -10.31 0.35
C PRO A 200 3.60 -10.82 0.90
N TYR A 201 3.42 -10.86 2.22
CA TYR A 201 2.31 -11.57 2.88
C TYR A 201 1.37 -10.66 3.66
N TYR A 202 1.83 -9.47 4.03
CA TYR A 202 1.03 -8.52 4.76
C TYR A 202 1.57 -7.10 4.58
N TYR A 203 0.70 -6.12 4.77
CA TYR A 203 1.04 -4.71 4.78
C TYR A 203 0.26 -4.00 5.89
N THR A 204 0.67 -2.77 6.20
CA THR A 204 0.17 -2.05 7.36
C THR A 204 -0.26 -0.64 7.02
N THR A 205 -1.22 -0.13 7.79
CA THR A 205 -1.74 1.23 7.65
C THR A 205 -1.98 1.80 9.04
N SER A 206 -1.38 2.94 9.34
CA SER A 206 -1.64 3.73 10.53
C SER A 206 -2.62 4.87 10.19
N LYS A 207 -3.45 5.26 11.16
CA LYS A 207 -4.33 6.42 10.99
C LYS A 207 -4.55 7.13 12.32
N GLY A 208 -5.17 8.30 12.25
CA GLY A 208 -5.57 9.06 13.43
C GLY A 208 -4.37 9.47 14.29
N GLU A 209 -4.59 9.50 15.60
CA GLU A 209 -3.62 10.04 16.56
C GLU A 209 -2.32 9.24 16.58
N LEU A 210 -2.36 7.93 16.31
CA LEU A 210 -1.16 7.11 16.22
C LEU A 210 -0.22 7.59 15.10
N CYS A 211 -0.78 7.80 13.90
CA CYS A 211 -0.01 8.26 12.74
C CYS A 211 0.62 9.63 13.03
N ASP A 212 -0.20 10.58 13.49
CA ASP A 212 0.24 11.94 13.79
C ASP A 212 1.35 11.94 14.84
N PHE A 213 1.18 11.17 15.92
CA PHE A 213 2.17 11.08 17.00
C PHE A 213 3.51 10.52 16.50
N LEU A 214 3.50 9.38 15.82
CA LEU A 214 4.74 8.73 15.37
C LEU A 214 5.47 9.59 14.34
N PHE A 215 4.73 10.18 13.39
CA PHE A 215 5.30 11.05 12.38
C PHE A 215 5.88 12.35 12.97
N ASP A 216 5.15 13.04 13.86
CA ASP A 216 5.63 14.25 14.50
C ASP A 216 6.93 13.98 15.27
N LYS A 217 6.96 12.89 16.03
CA LYS A 217 8.17 12.47 16.74
C LYS A 217 9.30 12.15 15.78
N TYR A 218 9.02 11.51 14.65
CA TYR A 218 10.05 11.22 13.66
C TYR A 218 10.65 12.52 13.11
N MET A 219 9.82 13.51 12.81
CA MET A 219 10.28 14.80 12.30
C MET A 219 11.13 15.58 13.31
N GLU A 220 10.94 15.38 14.62
CA GLU A 220 11.83 15.93 15.66
C GLU A 220 13.24 15.31 15.60
N ASN A 221 13.34 13.98 15.51
CA ASN A 221 14.61 13.25 15.41
C ASN A 221 14.43 11.92 14.64
N PRO A 222 14.74 11.91 13.33
CA PRO A 222 14.54 10.73 12.47
C PRO A 222 15.57 9.62 12.71
N LYS A 223 16.58 9.87 13.56
CA LYS A 223 17.68 8.94 13.85
C LYS A 223 17.53 8.23 15.21
N ARG A 224 16.33 8.28 15.80
CA ARG A 224 16.06 7.51 17.03
C ARG A 224 16.33 6.03 16.80
N SER A 225 17.02 5.43 17.76
CA SER A 225 17.18 3.98 17.87
C SER A 225 15.84 3.30 18.16
N ASN A 226 15.80 1.99 17.95
CA ASN A 226 14.61 1.19 18.27
C ASN A 226 14.26 1.28 19.77
N GLU A 227 15.25 1.23 20.65
CA GLU A 227 15.07 1.33 22.10
C GLU A 227 14.47 2.69 22.52
N GLU A 228 14.87 3.78 21.87
CA GLU A 228 14.29 5.10 22.09
C GLU A 228 12.82 5.14 21.66
N TRP A 229 12.47 4.52 20.53
CA TRP A 229 11.08 4.41 20.08
C TRP A 229 10.21 3.61 21.05
N LYS A 230 10.69 2.43 21.47
CA LYS A 230 10.02 1.58 22.46
C LYS A 230 9.81 2.28 23.80
N THR A 231 10.75 3.15 24.20
CA THR A 231 10.64 3.93 25.45
C THR A 231 9.69 5.11 25.31
N LEU A 232 9.65 5.74 24.13
CA LEU A 232 8.82 6.91 23.84
C LEU A 232 7.34 6.57 23.72
N PHE A 233 7.02 5.40 23.16
CA PHE A 233 5.65 4.98 22.90
C PHE A 233 5.05 4.22 24.09
N ASP A 234 3.96 4.73 24.65
CA ASP A 234 3.19 3.99 25.65
C ASP A 234 2.31 2.95 24.96
N LYS A 235 2.76 1.69 24.96
CA LYS A 235 2.00 0.57 24.38
C LYS A 235 0.58 0.45 24.97
N LYS A 236 0.31 0.96 26.18
CA LYS A 236 -1.02 0.90 26.81
C LYS A 236 -2.01 1.93 26.24
N SER A 237 -1.52 2.99 25.60
CA SER A 237 -2.37 4.02 25.01
C SER A 237 -2.78 3.70 23.57
N LEU A 238 -2.27 2.61 22.99
CA LEU A 238 -2.61 2.19 21.63
C LEU A 238 -4.10 1.80 21.55
N ASP A 239 -4.85 2.48 20.68
CA ASP A 239 -6.08 1.92 20.14
C ASP A 239 -5.71 0.98 18.97
N PRO A 240 -5.95 -0.34 19.06
CA PRO A 240 -5.69 -1.26 17.96
C PRO A 240 -6.35 -0.85 16.65
N LYS A 241 -7.45 -0.09 16.67
CA LYS A 241 -8.12 0.35 15.45
C LYS A 241 -7.35 1.38 14.65
N ASP A 242 -6.38 2.06 15.26
CA ASP A 242 -5.52 3.05 14.60
C ASP A 242 -4.35 2.40 13.86
N GLN A 243 -4.11 1.10 14.08
CA GLN A 243 -3.16 0.31 13.31
C GLN A 243 -3.86 -0.86 12.63
N ILE A 244 -3.97 -0.80 11.30
CA ILE A 244 -4.48 -1.90 10.50
C ILE A 244 -3.32 -2.76 10.01
N ILE A 245 -3.46 -4.07 10.14
CA ILE A 245 -2.53 -5.07 9.61
C ILE A 245 -3.33 -5.96 8.67
N THR A 246 -3.04 -5.89 7.38
CA THR A 246 -3.75 -6.68 6.37
C THR A 246 -2.86 -7.85 5.96
N ILE A 247 -3.29 -9.07 6.31
CA ILE A 247 -2.68 -10.30 5.81
C ILE A 247 -3.36 -10.65 4.50
N GLU A 248 -2.59 -10.78 3.43
CA GLU A 248 -3.08 -11.07 2.10
C GLU A 248 -2.35 -12.29 1.53
N PHE A 249 -3.13 -13.34 1.24
CA PHE A 249 -2.65 -14.53 0.56
C PHE A 249 -3.41 -14.77 -0.73
N PHE A 250 -2.79 -15.55 -1.60
CA PHE A 250 -3.31 -16.00 -2.87
C PHE A 250 -3.20 -17.53 -2.92
N MET A 251 -4.18 -18.22 -3.49
CA MET A 251 -4.04 -19.65 -3.76
C MET A 251 -2.80 -19.90 -4.64
N ALA A 252 -2.03 -20.94 -4.35
CA ALA A 252 -0.78 -21.25 -5.06
C ALA A 252 -1.05 -21.86 -6.45
N GLU A 253 -2.07 -22.72 -6.51
CA GLU A 253 -2.43 -23.43 -7.73
C GLU A 253 -3.17 -22.51 -8.70
N LYS A 254 -2.86 -22.66 -9.98
CA LYS A 254 -3.51 -21.90 -11.03
C LYS A 254 -5.01 -22.25 -11.06
N ASP A 255 -5.85 -21.24 -11.25
CA ASP A 255 -7.31 -21.38 -11.38
C ASP A 255 -7.99 -21.98 -10.12
N ALA A 256 -7.28 -22.02 -8.97
CA ALA A 256 -7.85 -22.44 -7.70
C ALA A 256 -8.65 -21.28 -7.07
N GLU A 257 -9.90 -21.58 -6.76
CA GLU A 257 -10.76 -20.70 -5.96
C GLU A 257 -10.23 -20.60 -4.52
N PRO A 258 -10.41 -19.46 -3.83
CA PRO A 258 -10.11 -19.33 -2.41
C PRO A 258 -10.77 -20.45 -1.59
N ASP A 259 -10.00 -21.11 -0.73
CA ASP A 259 -10.51 -22.19 0.12
C ASP A 259 -11.06 -21.63 1.45
N PRO A 260 -12.37 -21.76 1.74
CA PRO A 260 -12.95 -21.31 3.00
C PRO A 260 -12.33 -21.97 4.24
N ALA A 261 -11.86 -23.22 4.14
CA ALA A 261 -11.21 -23.90 5.26
C ALA A 261 -9.86 -23.26 5.59
N VAL A 262 -9.09 -22.87 4.56
CA VAL A 262 -7.82 -22.15 4.72
C VAL A 262 -8.06 -20.78 5.34
N LEU A 263 -9.05 -20.02 4.85
CA LEU A 263 -9.38 -18.72 5.44
C LEU A 263 -9.83 -18.86 6.90
N ASN A 264 -10.72 -19.81 7.20
CA ASN A 264 -11.23 -20.02 8.56
C ASN A 264 -10.11 -20.41 9.53
N GLN A 265 -9.15 -21.23 9.08
CA GLN A 265 -7.98 -21.58 9.86
C GLN A 265 -7.12 -20.34 10.14
N LEU A 266 -6.80 -19.56 9.11
CA LEU A 266 -6.04 -18.32 9.24
C LEU A 266 -6.70 -17.34 10.21
N VAL A 267 -8.01 -17.14 10.10
CA VAL A 267 -8.80 -16.30 11.02
C VAL A 267 -8.70 -16.82 12.46
N ALA A 268 -8.90 -18.12 12.67
CA ALA A 268 -8.85 -18.72 14.01
C ALA A 268 -7.46 -18.62 14.63
N ASP A 269 -6.40 -18.75 13.83
CA ASP A 269 -5.01 -18.66 14.28
C ASP A 269 -4.64 -17.23 14.66
N ILE A 270 -5.08 -16.22 13.92
CA ILE A 270 -4.87 -14.81 14.31
C ILE A 270 -5.67 -14.46 15.57
N GLU A 271 -6.90 -14.96 15.70
CA GLU A 271 -7.71 -14.76 16.93
C GLU A 271 -7.02 -15.35 18.17
N LYS A 272 -6.52 -16.58 18.07
CA LYS A 272 -5.87 -17.30 19.17
C LYS A 272 -4.39 -16.98 19.35
N GLY A 273 -3.76 -16.40 18.33
CA GLY A 273 -2.31 -16.18 18.29
C GLY A 273 -1.87 -15.16 19.32
N ASP A 274 -0.99 -15.56 20.22
CA ASP A 274 -0.49 -14.67 21.28
C ASP A 274 0.83 -14.02 20.87
N GLY A 275 0.97 -12.73 21.21
CA GLY A 275 2.21 -11.98 21.02
C GLY A 275 2.54 -11.60 19.58
N ILE A 276 1.59 -11.70 18.65
CA ILE A 276 1.63 -10.97 17.36
C ILE A 276 1.34 -9.47 17.60
N PRO A 277 1.65 -8.57 16.65
CA PRO A 277 1.51 -7.14 16.89
C PRO A 277 0.08 -6.76 17.27
N PRO A 278 -0.13 -5.85 18.23
CA PRO A 278 -1.47 -5.31 18.45
C PRO A 278 -1.95 -4.57 17.18
N GLY A 279 -3.26 -4.47 17.02
CA GLY A 279 -3.85 -3.87 15.82
C GLY A 279 -5.18 -4.49 15.42
N ALA A 280 -5.81 -3.88 14.43
CA ALA A 280 -6.98 -4.37 13.73
C ALA A 280 -6.54 -5.16 12.49
N TYR A 281 -6.78 -6.47 12.51
CA TYR A 281 -6.39 -7.34 11.43
C TYR A 281 -7.49 -7.49 10.39
N SER A 282 -7.10 -7.34 9.13
CA SER A 282 -7.84 -7.81 7.96
C SER A 282 -7.16 -9.05 7.41
N VAL A 283 -7.95 -10.02 6.97
CA VAL A 283 -7.45 -11.27 6.41
C VAL A 283 -8.12 -11.50 5.06
N LEU A 284 -7.32 -11.58 4.00
CA LEU A 284 -7.78 -11.74 2.62
C LEU A 284 -7.16 -13.02 2.04
N LEU A 285 -7.99 -13.85 1.43
CA LEU A 285 -7.58 -15.00 0.64
C LEU A 285 -8.16 -14.87 -0.77
N ASN A 286 -7.27 -14.68 -1.73
CA ASN A 286 -7.59 -14.48 -3.13
C ASN A 286 -7.37 -15.75 -3.96
N ASP A 287 -7.97 -15.81 -5.16
CA ASP A 287 -7.53 -16.76 -6.19
C ASP A 287 -6.07 -16.49 -6.61
N ASN A 288 -5.52 -17.26 -7.55
CA ASN A 288 -4.12 -17.13 -7.96
C ASN A 288 -3.81 -15.91 -8.85
N THR A 289 -4.76 -15.02 -9.11
CA THR A 289 -4.64 -14.03 -10.17
C THR A 289 -4.42 -12.60 -9.70
N LEU A 290 -3.87 -11.76 -10.57
CA LEU A 290 -3.82 -10.31 -10.44
C LEU A 290 -4.15 -9.71 -11.79
N ASP A 291 -4.92 -8.62 -11.82
CA ASP A 291 -5.04 -7.81 -13.02
C ASP A 291 -3.67 -7.21 -13.33
N LYS A 292 -3.14 -7.47 -14.52
CA LYS A 292 -1.79 -7.04 -14.91
C LYS A 292 -1.60 -5.53 -14.88
N THR A 293 -2.67 -4.77 -15.14
CA THR A 293 -2.64 -3.31 -15.26
C THR A 293 -2.78 -2.60 -13.92
N THR A 294 -3.51 -3.19 -12.96
CA THR A 294 -3.71 -2.59 -11.64
C THR A 294 -2.86 -3.25 -10.56
N GLY A 295 -2.41 -4.48 -10.77
CA GLY A 295 -1.66 -5.26 -9.78
C GLY A 295 -2.50 -5.74 -8.59
N ILE A 296 -3.83 -5.74 -8.74
CA ILE A 296 -4.82 -6.10 -7.69
C ILE A 296 -5.63 -7.32 -8.15
N ASN A 297 -6.09 -8.12 -7.20
CA ASN A 297 -7.06 -9.19 -7.44
C ASN A 297 -8.47 -8.65 -7.73
N SER A 298 -9.33 -9.46 -8.34
CA SER A 298 -10.76 -9.14 -8.46
C SER A 298 -11.48 -9.46 -7.15
N LYS A 299 -12.27 -8.51 -6.60
CA LYS A 299 -13.08 -8.76 -5.39
C LYS A 299 -14.02 -9.96 -5.50
N ASP A 300 -14.46 -10.29 -6.72
CA ASP A 300 -15.32 -11.44 -6.97
C ASP A 300 -14.63 -12.78 -6.62
N SER A 301 -13.30 -12.79 -6.51
CA SER A 301 -12.44 -13.94 -6.24
C SER A 301 -11.71 -13.85 -4.89
N THR A 302 -12.27 -13.10 -3.93
CA THR A 302 -11.69 -12.91 -2.59
C THR A 302 -12.63 -13.42 -1.50
N LEU A 303 -12.13 -14.26 -0.60
CA LEU A 303 -12.74 -14.50 0.70
C LEU A 303 -12.03 -13.63 1.74
N GLU A 304 -12.79 -12.93 2.58
CA GLU A 304 -12.20 -11.98 3.53
C GLU A 304 -12.88 -11.99 4.91
N ARG A 305 -12.08 -11.65 5.92
CA ARG A 305 -12.53 -11.07 7.17
C ARG A 305 -11.83 -9.72 7.33
N ALA A 306 -12.51 -8.66 6.90
CA ALA A 306 -12.00 -7.29 6.88
C ALA A 306 -13.06 -6.32 7.43
N TYR A 307 -12.94 -5.02 7.14
CA TYR A 307 -13.91 -4.00 7.58
C TYR A 307 -15.37 -4.39 7.27
N PRO A 308 -16.32 -4.22 8.21
CA PRO A 308 -16.19 -3.69 9.57
C PRO A 308 -15.82 -4.72 10.65
N ASN A 309 -15.53 -5.96 10.26
CA ASN A 309 -15.40 -7.13 11.15
C ASN A 309 -13.94 -7.53 11.42
N PHE A 310 -13.08 -6.55 11.69
CA PHE A 310 -11.67 -6.79 11.99
C PHE A 310 -11.46 -7.76 13.18
N ILE A 311 -10.35 -8.49 13.16
CA ILE A 311 -9.86 -9.21 14.35
C ILE A 311 -9.03 -8.22 15.17
N ILE A 312 -9.41 -7.99 16.42
CA ILE A 312 -8.74 -7.01 17.29
C ILE A 312 -7.72 -7.69 18.20
N LYS A 313 -6.44 -7.30 18.08
CA LYS A 313 -5.35 -7.71 18.97
C LYS A 313 -4.91 -6.53 19.84
N LYS A 314 -4.72 -6.79 21.13
CA LYS A 314 -4.32 -5.80 22.14
C LYS A 314 -2.97 -6.16 22.73
#